data_AF-A0A1D1Y4F2-F1
#
_entry.id   AF-A0A1D1Y4F2-F1
#
_cell.length_a   1.000
_cell.length_b   1.000
_cell.length_c   1.000
_cell.angle_alpha   90.00
_cell.angle_beta   90.00
_cell.angle_gamma   90.00
#
_symmetry.space_group_name_H-M   'P 1'
#
loop_
_entity.id
_entity.type
_entity.pdbx_description
1 polymer ?
#
loop_
_entity_poly.entity_id
_entity_poly.type
_entity_poly.pdbx_seq_one_letter_code
_entity_poly.pdbx_strand_id
1 'polypeptide(L)'
;MLGVFGMLVSICEIVLLERKTLESVKWSPTVISLFAGFAVAAFLFYTVVPFILKMSGATLFNLSLLTSDMWAVVIRIFFYRQQVDWLYYVAFGVVGVGLVIYSVNDTATMPSAALVSGEGANTHYEPLDEETVPFRADVPAENLVART
;
A
#
# COMPACT_ATOMS: atom_id res chain seq x y z
N MET A 1 -3.59 -16.93 9.21
CA MET A 1 -4.39 -17.81 8.32
C MET A 1 -4.15 -17.51 6.84
N LEU A 2 -4.18 -16.24 6.39
CA LEU A 2 -3.99 -15.85 4.98
C LEU A 2 -2.73 -16.47 4.31
N GLY A 3 -1.57 -16.45 4.99
CA GLY A 3 -0.34 -17.02 4.44
C GLY A 3 -0.38 -18.53 4.20
N VAL A 4 -1.10 -19.29 5.04
CA VAL A 4 -1.26 -20.75 4.87
C VAL A 4 -2.16 -21.05 3.67
N PHE A 5 -3.27 -20.32 3.53
CA PHE A 5 -4.13 -20.43 2.35
C PHE A 5 -3.40 -20.05 1.06
N GLY A 6 -2.61 -18.97 1.08
CA GLY A 6 -1.76 -18.58 -0.05
C GLY A 6 -0.76 -19.68 -0.44
N MET A 7 -0.07 -20.27 0.54
CA MET A 7 0.83 -21.40 0.29
C MET A 7 0.11 -22.59 -0.37
N LEU A 8 -1.07 -22.97 0.13
CA LEU A 8 -1.84 -24.07 -0.43
C LEU A 8 -2.26 -23.81 -1.88
N VAL A 9 -2.78 -22.61 -2.17
CA VAL A 9 -3.17 -22.22 -3.52
C VAL A 9 -1.96 -22.22 -4.46
N SER A 10 -0.84 -21.62 -4.04
CA SER A 10 0.39 -21.61 -4.86
C SER A 10 0.93 -23.01 -5.13
N ILE A 11 0.88 -23.95 -4.16
CA ILE A 11 1.28 -25.34 -4.39
C ILE A 11 0.35 -26.01 -5.42
N CYS A 12 -0.95 -25.79 -5.32
CA CYS A 12 -1.91 -26.31 -6.29
C CYS A 12 -1.65 -25.75 -7.71
N GLU A 13 -1.41 -24.44 -7.85
CA GLU A 13 -1.10 -23.80 -9.12
C GLU A 13 0.17 -24.38 -9.76
N ILE A 14 1.24 -24.51 -8.98
CA ILE A 14 2.50 -25.08 -9.44
C ILE A 14 2.31 -26.52 -9.94
N VAL A 15 1.55 -27.33 -9.18
CA VAL A 15 1.25 -28.72 -9.51
C VAL A 15 0.39 -28.86 -10.77
N LEU A 16 -0.50 -27.90 -11.06
CA LEU A 16 -1.41 -27.99 -12.20
C LEU A 16 -0.84 -27.36 -13.47
N LEU A 17 -0.16 -26.22 -13.36
CA LEU A 17 0.23 -25.41 -14.51
C LEU A 17 1.72 -25.52 -14.85
N GLU A 18 2.59 -25.68 -13.84
CA GLU A 18 4.03 -25.48 -14.00
C GLU A 18 4.88 -26.76 -13.93
N ARG A 19 4.25 -27.94 -13.74
CA ARG A 19 4.98 -29.22 -13.61
C ARG A 19 6.03 -29.45 -14.69
N LYS A 20 5.66 -29.27 -15.96
CA LYS A 20 6.59 -29.48 -17.10
C LYS A 20 7.71 -28.45 -17.10
N THR A 21 7.41 -27.21 -16.71
CA THR A 21 8.40 -26.15 -16.58
C THR A 21 9.40 -26.50 -15.48
N LEU A 22 8.93 -26.94 -14.30
CA LEU A 22 9.79 -27.37 -13.19
C LEU A 22 10.69 -28.56 -13.54
N GLU A 23 10.17 -29.56 -14.26
CA GLU A 23 10.95 -30.72 -14.71
C GLU A 23 12.07 -30.31 -15.68
N SER A 24 11.86 -29.25 -16.46
CA SER A 24 12.86 -28.74 -17.41
C SER A 24 13.94 -27.86 -16.77
N VAL A 25 13.77 -27.46 -15.51
CA VAL A 25 14.74 -26.60 -14.80
C VAL A 25 16.02 -27.38 -14.51
N LYS A 26 17.13 -26.90 -15.06
CA LYS A 26 18.46 -27.39 -14.71
C LYS A 26 18.89 -26.77 -13.39
N TRP A 27 18.67 -27.52 -12.31
CA TRP A 27 19.10 -27.13 -10.97
C TRP A 27 20.62 -26.99 -10.93
N SER A 28 21.09 -25.77 -10.72
CA SER A 28 22.50 -25.45 -10.50
C SER A 28 22.65 -24.61 -9.23
N PRO A 29 23.82 -24.61 -8.57
CA PRO A 29 24.05 -23.78 -7.39
C PRO A 29 23.75 -22.29 -7.64
N THR A 30 24.03 -21.80 -8.86
CA THR A 30 23.73 -20.42 -9.27
C THR A 30 22.23 -20.14 -9.35
N VAL A 31 21.44 -21.07 -9.89
CA VAL A 31 19.98 -20.90 -9.96
C VAL A 31 19.39 -20.92 -8.55
N ILE A 32 19.83 -21.84 -7.70
CA ILE A 32 19.37 -21.95 -6.31
C ILE A 32 19.70 -20.66 -5.53
N SER A 33 20.90 -20.09 -5.70
CA SER A 33 21.28 -18.85 -5.03
C SER A 33 20.48 -17.64 -5.53
N LEU A 34 20.15 -17.57 -6.82
CA LEU A 34 19.25 -16.54 -7.37
C LEU A 34 17.85 -16.65 -6.76
N PHE A 35 17.28 -17.85 -6.65
CA PHE A 35 15.99 -18.07 -6.00
C PHE A 35 16.02 -17.69 -4.51
N ALA A 36 17.09 -18.04 -3.80
CA ALA A 36 17.25 -17.67 -2.40
C ALA A 36 17.34 -16.15 -2.23
N GLY A 37 18.14 -15.47 -3.06
CA GLY A 37 18.24 -14.01 -3.06
C GLY A 37 16.90 -13.32 -3.36
N PHE A 38 16.16 -13.83 -4.35
CA PHE A 38 14.81 -13.36 -4.66
C PHE A 38 13.86 -13.56 -3.48
N ALA A 39 13.87 -14.73 -2.83
CA ALA A 39 13.02 -15.01 -1.67
C ALA A 39 13.32 -14.07 -0.49
N VAL A 40 14.60 -13.78 -0.20
CA VAL A 40 14.99 -12.83 0.84
C VAL A 40 14.53 -11.42 0.50
N ALA A 41 14.73 -10.98 -0.75
CA ALA A 41 14.28 -9.66 -1.20
C ALA A 41 12.75 -9.52 -1.11
N ALA A 42 12.00 -10.54 -1.56
CA ALA A 42 10.55 -10.58 -1.46
C ALA A 42 10.08 -10.58 0.01
N PHE A 43 10.73 -11.35 0.88
CA PHE A 43 10.42 -11.38 2.30
C PHE A 43 10.59 -9.98 2.93
N LEU A 44 11.72 -9.31 2.66
CA LEU A 44 11.96 -7.95 3.15
C LEU A 44 10.93 -6.96 2.59
N PHE A 45 10.66 -7.02 1.29
CA PHE A 45 9.66 -6.17 0.64
C PHE A 45 8.29 -6.34 1.31
N TYR A 46 7.75 -7.55 1.36
CA TYR A 46 6.43 -7.80 1.96
C TYR A 46 6.38 -7.56 3.47
N THR A 47 7.52 -7.63 4.17
CA THR A 47 7.60 -7.24 5.57
C THR A 47 7.51 -5.72 5.74
N VAL A 48 8.16 -4.94 4.87
CA VAL A 48 8.21 -3.47 4.94
C VAL A 48 6.94 -2.81 4.39
N VAL A 49 6.30 -3.43 3.39
CA VAL A 49 5.09 -2.93 2.72
C VAL A 49 4.01 -2.46 3.71
N PRO A 50 3.57 -3.24 4.72
CA PRO A 50 2.59 -2.79 5.70
C PRO A 50 2.97 -1.52 6.46
N PHE A 51 4.25 -1.34 6.78
CA PHE A 51 4.75 -0.14 7.46
C PHE A 51 4.69 1.08 6.55
N ILE A 52 5.09 0.92 5.29
CA ILE A 52 5.02 1.98 4.28
C ILE A 52 3.56 2.36 4.00
N LEU A 53 2.66 1.37 3.90
CA LEU A 53 1.23 1.64 3.74
C LEU A 53 0.65 2.40 4.95
N LYS A 54 1.08 2.08 6.17
CA LYS A 54 0.64 2.80 7.38
C LYS A 54 1.12 4.25 7.39
N MET A 55 2.32 4.52 6.88
CA MET A 55 2.93 5.86 6.91
C MET A 55 2.53 6.75 5.72
N SER A 56 2.42 6.18 4.52
CA SER A 56 2.25 6.91 3.25
C SER A 56 0.92 6.63 2.55
N GLY A 57 0.19 5.59 2.95
CA GLY A 57 -1.04 5.16 2.28
C GLY A 57 -0.78 4.36 0.99
N ALA A 58 -1.85 3.78 0.44
CA ALA A 58 -1.79 2.92 -0.74
C ALA A 58 -1.41 3.67 -2.03
N THR A 59 -1.78 4.94 -2.13
CA THR A 59 -1.52 5.76 -3.32
C THR A 59 -0.03 6.07 -3.48
N LEU A 60 0.60 6.66 -2.45
CA LEU A 60 2.03 6.96 -2.48
C LEU A 60 2.87 5.68 -2.59
N PHE A 61 2.41 4.57 -1.99
CA PHE A 61 3.04 3.27 -2.18
C PHE A 61 3.01 2.83 -3.65
N ASN A 62 1.87 2.92 -4.34
CA ASN A 62 1.79 2.57 -5.77
C ASN A 62 2.64 3.49 -6.66
N LEU A 63 2.69 4.80 -6.36
CA LEU A 63 3.58 5.73 -7.06
C LEU A 63 5.06 5.37 -6.88
N SER A 64 5.42 4.89 -5.68
CA SER A 64 6.77 4.37 -5.41
C SER A 64 7.06 3.10 -6.22
N LEU A 65 6.12 2.17 -6.36
CA LEU A 65 6.30 0.97 -7.18
C LEU A 65 6.53 1.31 -8.65
N LEU A 66 5.74 2.25 -9.18
CA LEU A 66 5.90 2.73 -10.54
C LEU A 66 7.26 3.40 -10.76
N THR A 67 7.76 4.13 -9.75
CA THR A 67 9.12 4.71 -9.78
C THR A 67 10.20 3.63 -9.66
N SER A 68 9.96 2.57 -8.89
CA SER A 68 10.87 1.41 -8.75
C SER A 68 11.08 0.68 -10.07
N ASP A 69 10.04 0.58 -10.91
CA ASP A 69 10.15 -0.01 -12.24
C ASP A 69 11.14 0.76 -13.15
N MET A 70 11.20 2.08 -12.99
CA MET A 70 12.19 2.92 -13.70
C MET A 70 13.62 2.57 -13.29
N TRP A 71 13.86 2.28 -12.01
CA TRP A 71 15.17 1.84 -11.52
C TRP A 71 15.59 0.48 -12.10
N ALA A 72 14.64 -0.44 -12.27
CA ALA A 72 14.94 -1.72 -12.93
C ALA A 72 15.42 -1.53 -14.37
N VAL A 73 14.87 -0.54 -15.10
CA VAL A 73 15.31 -0.19 -16.45
C VAL A 73 16.68 0.48 -16.46
N VAL A 74 16.96 1.37 -15.51
CA VAL A 74 18.31 1.96 -15.34
C VAL A 74 19.33 0.84 -15.14
N ILE A 75 19.07 -0.10 -14.22
CA ILE A 75 19.97 -1.24 -14.00
C ILE A 75 20.12 -2.08 -15.27
N ARG A 76 19.04 -2.35 -16.01
CA ARG A 76 19.07 -3.07 -17.30
C ARG A 76 19.99 -2.40 -18.33
N ILE A 77 19.91 -1.08 -18.49
CA ILE A 77 20.73 -0.35 -19.45
C ILE A 77 22.20 -0.32 -19.01
N PHE A 78 22.47 0.05 -17.76
CA PHE A 78 23.84 0.29 -17.30
C PHE A 78 24.61 -1.00 -17.00
N PHE A 79 23.97 -1.95 -16.32
CA PHE A 79 24.62 -3.18 -15.87
C PHE A 79 24.55 -4.28 -16.92
N TYR A 80 23.38 -4.48 -17.54
CA TYR A 80 23.18 -5.56 -18.52
C TYR A 80 23.42 -5.11 -19.97
N ARG A 81 23.62 -3.79 -20.22
CA ARG A 81 23.85 -3.22 -21.56
C ARG A 81 22.79 -3.64 -22.59
N GLN A 82 21.57 -3.90 -22.13
CA GLN A 82 20.45 -4.27 -22.99
C GLN A 82 19.69 -3.03 -23.43
N GLN A 83 19.25 -3.03 -24.70
CA GLN A 83 18.39 -1.98 -25.22
C GLN A 83 17.00 -2.10 -24.61
N VAL A 84 16.36 -0.97 -24.40
CA VAL A 84 14.99 -0.91 -23.88
C VAL A 84 14.02 -0.92 -25.04
N ASP A 85 12.95 -1.71 -24.91
CA ASP A 85 11.89 -1.76 -25.89
C ASP A 85 11.21 -0.40 -26.06
N TRP A 86 10.82 -0.09 -27.30
CA TRP A 86 10.10 1.15 -27.62
C TRP A 86 8.85 1.37 -26.75
N LEU A 87 8.17 0.29 -26.38
CA LEU A 87 6.96 0.30 -25.57
C LEU A 87 7.19 0.92 -24.17
N TYR A 88 8.41 0.86 -23.64
CA TYR A 88 8.75 1.51 -22.37
C TYR A 88 8.57 3.02 -22.43
N TYR A 89 8.97 3.66 -23.53
CA TYR A 89 8.81 5.11 -23.68
C TYR A 89 7.33 5.51 -23.74
N VAL A 90 6.48 4.67 -24.36
CA VAL A 90 5.02 4.86 -24.35
C VAL A 90 4.47 4.69 -22.93
N ALA A 91 4.88 3.63 -22.22
CA ALA A 91 4.47 3.39 -20.84
C ALA A 91 4.88 4.55 -19.92
N PHE A 92 6.10 5.06 -20.06
CA PHE A 92 6.60 6.23 -19.32
C PHE A 92 5.74 7.47 -19.56
N GLY A 93 5.33 7.71 -20.81
CA GLY A 93 4.41 8.80 -21.15
C GLY A 93 3.05 8.64 -20.47
N VAL A 94 2.44 7.45 -20.54
CA VAL A 94 1.15 7.16 -19.91
C VAL A 94 1.21 7.33 -18.40
N VAL A 95 2.29 6.82 -17.79
CA VAL A 95 2.61 7.00 -16.37
C VAL A 95 2.69 8.49 -15.99
N GLY A 96 3.43 9.29 -16.77
CA GLY A 96 3.59 10.72 -16.53
C GLY A 96 2.26 11.47 -16.62
N VAL A 97 1.43 11.16 -17.62
CA VAL A 97 0.08 11.73 -17.76
C VAL A 97 -0.79 11.36 -16.55
N GLY A 98 -0.77 10.09 -16.14
CA GLY A 98 -1.50 9.62 -14.96
C GLY A 98 -1.09 10.37 -13.69
N LEU A 99 0.22 10.60 -13.50
CA LEU A 99 0.74 11.34 -12.34
C LEU A 99 0.33 12.82 -12.37
N VAL A 100 0.33 13.46 -13.55
CA VAL A 100 -0.12 14.85 -13.69
C VAL A 100 -1.60 14.97 -13.35
N ILE A 101 -2.46 14.10 -13.89
CA ILE A 101 -3.90 14.10 -13.59
C ILE A 101 -4.13 13.90 -12.08
N TYR A 102 -3.41 12.93 -11.49
CA TYR A 102 -3.47 12.68 -10.05
C TYR A 102 -3.10 13.92 -9.25
N SER A 103 -1.96 14.54 -9.55
CA SER A 103 -1.45 15.70 -8.82
C SER A 103 -2.37 16.92 -8.92
N VAL A 104 -2.98 17.15 -10.09
CA VAL A 104 -3.93 18.24 -10.29
C VAL A 104 -5.20 18.02 -9.45
N ASN A 105 -5.70 16.79 -9.37
CA ASN A 105 -6.91 16.48 -8.61
C ASN A 105 -6.68 16.50 -7.09
N ASP A 106 -5.51 16.05 -6.63
CA ASP A 106 -5.11 16.16 -5.22
C ASP A 106 -5.00 17.64 -4.80
N THR A 107 -4.47 18.49 -5.70
CA THR A 107 -4.38 19.94 -5.48
C THR A 107 -5.76 20.62 -5.52
N ALA A 108 -6.67 20.17 -6.39
CA ALA A 108 -8.04 20.69 -6.49
C ALA A 108 -8.93 20.32 -5.28
N THR A 109 -8.60 19.23 -4.59
CA THR A 109 -9.25 18.83 -3.33
C THR A 109 -8.77 19.68 -2.13
N MET A 110 -7.84 20.60 -2.34
CA MET A 110 -7.58 21.75 -1.47
C MET A 110 -8.23 23.04 -2.01
N PRO A 111 -9.58 23.17 -2.01
CA PRO A 111 -10.19 24.45 -2.32
C PRO A 111 -10.03 25.40 -1.12
N SER A 112 -9.41 26.56 -1.36
CA SER A 112 -9.62 27.80 -0.60
C SER A 112 -9.22 27.91 0.87
N ALA A 113 -8.67 26.90 1.56
CA ALA A 113 -8.19 27.08 2.94
C ALA A 113 -6.90 27.94 3.03
N ALA A 114 -6.11 28.02 1.96
CA ALA A 114 -4.88 28.84 1.94
C ALA A 114 -5.13 30.31 1.55
N LEU A 115 -6.35 30.68 1.14
CA LEU A 115 -6.70 32.07 0.78
C LEU A 115 -7.59 32.75 1.82
N VAL A 116 -8.00 32.05 2.88
CA VAL A 116 -8.73 32.63 4.01
C VAL A 116 -8.02 32.26 5.31
N SER A 117 -7.60 33.29 6.03
CA SER A 117 -7.02 33.30 7.36
C SER A 117 -5.51 33.05 7.44
N GLY A 118 -4.79 34.17 7.49
CA GLY A 118 -3.66 34.27 8.40
C GLY A 118 -4.09 34.02 9.85
N GLU A 119 -3.08 33.91 10.70
CA GLU A 119 -3.12 33.70 12.15
C GLU A 119 -3.51 32.29 12.64
N GLY A 120 -2.51 31.62 13.26
CA GLY A 120 -2.68 31.13 14.62
C GLY A 120 -3.05 29.65 14.82
N ALA A 121 -2.06 28.91 15.32
CA ALA A 121 -2.18 28.00 16.48
C ALA A 121 -2.94 26.66 16.36
N ASN A 122 -2.14 25.59 16.44
CA ASN A 122 -2.32 24.40 17.29
C ASN A 122 -3.55 23.52 17.05
N THR A 123 -3.39 22.50 16.19
CA THR A 123 -4.34 21.38 16.10
C THR A 123 -4.09 20.40 17.26
N HIS A 124 -4.89 20.53 18.33
CA HIS A 124 -4.99 19.55 19.40
C HIS A 124 -5.95 18.43 18.94
N TYR A 125 -5.46 17.19 18.88
CA TYR A 125 -6.32 16.03 18.59
C TYR A 125 -6.98 15.56 19.89
N GLU A 126 -8.31 15.61 19.93
CA GLU A 126 -9.13 15.06 21.01
C GLU A 126 -9.47 13.59 20.70
N PRO A 127 -9.15 12.62 21.58
CA PRO A 127 -9.56 11.24 21.37
C PRO A 127 -11.05 11.06 21.65
N LEU A 128 -11.72 10.24 20.84
CA LEU A 128 -13.13 9.87 20.99
C LEU A 128 -13.30 8.98 22.23
N ASP A 129 -13.98 9.49 23.25
CA ASP A 129 -14.34 8.73 24.45
C ASP A 129 -15.21 7.52 24.09
N GLU A 130 -14.76 6.32 24.49
CA GLU A 130 -15.55 5.10 24.46
C GLU A 130 -16.80 5.27 25.34
N GLU A 131 -17.98 5.27 24.72
CA GLU A 131 -19.26 5.19 25.42
C GLU A 131 -19.31 3.93 26.31
N THR A 132 -19.04 4.11 27.60
CA THR A 132 -19.56 3.22 28.65
C THR A 132 -20.81 3.87 29.21
N VAL A 133 -21.96 3.52 28.62
CA VAL A 133 -23.29 3.97 29.06
C VAL A 133 -23.50 3.57 30.53
N PRO A 134 -23.68 4.51 31.49
CA PRO A 134 -24.00 4.14 32.85
C PRO A 134 -25.48 3.75 32.97
N PHE A 135 -25.72 2.59 33.56
CA PHE A 135 -27.03 2.12 33.99
C PHE A 135 -27.67 3.14 34.96
N ARG A 136 -28.72 3.83 34.49
CA ARG A 136 -29.46 4.84 35.24
C ARG A 136 -30.38 4.18 36.28
N ALA A 137 -29.85 3.90 37.47
CA ALA A 137 -30.65 3.77 38.68
C ALA A 137 -30.57 5.12 39.41
N ASP A 138 -31.66 5.90 39.35
CA ASP A 138 -32.12 6.84 40.38
C ASP A 138 -33.14 7.80 39.74
N VAL A 139 -34.41 7.56 40.01
CA VAL A 139 -35.50 8.51 39.79
C VAL A 139 -35.92 9.00 41.17
N PRO A 140 -35.68 10.27 41.54
CA PRO A 140 -36.18 10.81 42.80
C PRO A 140 -37.70 10.99 42.73
N ALA A 141 -38.39 10.46 43.74
CA ALA A 141 -39.84 10.50 43.89
C ALA A 141 -40.32 11.84 44.49
N GLU A 142 -40.13 12.96 43.79
CA GLU A 142 -40.55 14.29 44.30
C GLU A 142 -41.65 15.00 43.49
N ASN A 143 -42.26 14.36 42.49
CA ASN A 143 -43.34 14.99 41.71
C ASN A 143 -44.72 14.32 41.88
N LEU A 144 -45.17 14.11 43.13
CA LEU A 144 -46.51 13.56 43.41
C LEU A 144 -47.39 14.34 44.39
N VAL A 145 -47.01 15.53 44.86
CA VAL A 145 -47.88 16.32 45.77
C VAL A 145 -47.90 17.80 45.39
N ALA A 146 -48.59 18.14 44.30
CA ALA A 146 -49.13 19.48 44.07
C ALA A 146 -50.23 19.42 42.98
N ARG A 147 -51.25 18.59 43.20
CA ARG A 147 -52.55 18.69 42.52
C ARG A 147 -53.64 18.56 43.58
N THR A 148 -54.04 19.70 44.15
CA THR A 148 -55.40 20.09 44.58
C THR A 148 -55.36 21.52 45.04
#